data_AF-A0A4Q9HS71-F1
#
_entry.id   AF-A0A4Q9HS71-F1
#
_cell.length_a   1.000
_cell.length_b   1.000
_cell.length_c   1.000
_cell.angle_alpha   90.00
_cell.angle_beta   90.00
_cell.angle_gamma   90.00
#
_symmetry.space_group_name_H-M   'P 1'
#
loop_
_entity.id
_entity.type
_entity.pdbx_description
1 polymer ?
#
loop_
_entity_poly.entity_id
_entity_poly.type
_entity_poly.pdbx_seq_one_letter_code
_entity_poly.pdbx_strand_id
1 'polypeptide(L)'
;MLGMFVVIPMGLSLIGGRRLTRIRRRWPLAALAGSAALWLPRGPVAVLCAAGYTAATLVLAAQAPRRLARTRSLAPSEIAVLTALATPAVAGIALVAERAGHRLLGFDLDTLALTVAHFHFAGFAAGLVAGLVCRGAGTGRVGRTAAYSVPAGTLLVLAGYFVNDWAELAGALVLTAGMWLVALLTWRELRPRGRDRTTRALLGCSAVVLVATMLLALSWAVGEATGLPHLSLGWTAATHGLGNALGFALCAVVAQQRLRAGASPSPSARGPARGLPVPAVPAPKERTA
;
A
#
# COMPACT_ATOMS: atom_id res chain seq x y z
N MET A 1 -10.27 4.68 -9.89
CA MET A 1 -11.32 4.87 -8.85
C MET A 1 -11.01 4.13 -7.55
N LEU A 2 -11.03 2.79 -7.51
CA LEU A 2 -10.84 2.01 -6.28
C LEU A 2 -9.57 2.39 -5.48
N GLY A 3 -8.45 2.56 -6.20
CA GLY A 3 -7.19 3.03 -5.61
C GLY A 3 -7.34 4.35 -4.84
N MET A 4 -7.99 5.32 -5.48
CA MET A 4 -8.18 6.68 -4.96
C MET A 4 -9.14 6.72 -3.77
N PHE A 5 -10.31 6.08 -3.87
CA PHE A 5 -11.37 6.18 -2.86
C PHE A 5 -11.24 5.21 -1.70
N VAL A 6 -10.63 4.05 -1.92
CA VAL A 6 -10.66 2.95 -0.94
C VAL A 6 -9.25 2.61 -0.48
N VAL A 7 -8.38 2.20 -1.40
CA VAL A 7 -7.07 1.63 -1.05
C VAL A 7 -6.17 2.64 -0.34
N ILE A 8 -6.00 3.84 -0.90
CA ILE A 8 -5.18 4.88 -0.26
C ILE A 8 -5.71 5.24 1.14
N PRO A 9 -6.96 5.71 1.31
CA PRO A 9 -7.40 6.15 2.64
C PRO A 9 -7.39 5.02 3.66
N MET A 10 -7.77 3.79 3.28
CA MET A 10 -7.64 2.64 4.18
C MET A 10 -6.18 2.36 4.53
N GLY A 11 -5.28 2.39 3.56
CA GLY A 11 -3.85 2.21 3.79
C GLY A 11 -3.23 3.29 4.69
N LEU A 12 -3.64 4.56 4.55
CA LEU A 12 -3.18 5.63 5.44
C LEU A 12 -3.57 5.40 6.90
N SER A 13 -4.75 4.81 7.14
CA SER A 13 -5.15 4.43 8.51
C SER A 13 -4.34 3.24 9.05
N LEU A 14 -3.81 2.37 8.18
CA LEU A 14 -2.85 1.34 8.56
C LEU A 14 -1.45 1.91 8.87
N ILE A 15 -1.03 3.03 8.29
CA ILE A 15 0.27 3.63 8.65
C ILE A 15 0.19 4.40 9.97
N GLY A 16 -0.93 5.10 10.19
CA GLY A 16 -1.22 5.83 11.43
C GLY A 16 -0.42 7.13 11.61
N GLY A 17 -0.89 7.97 12.54
CA GLY A 17 -0.26 9.24 12.92
C GLY A 17 -1.08 10.49 12.56
N ARG A 18 -0.99 11.52 13.42
CA ARG A 18 -1.86 12.71 13.39
C ARG A 18 -1.92 13.42 12.02
N ARG A 19 -0.81 13.50 11.29
CA ARG A 19 -0.78 14.13 9.95
C ARG A 19 -1.46 13.27 8.90
N LEU A 20 -1.19 11.96 8.87
CA LEU A 20 -1.84 11.03 7.95
C LEU A 20 -3.34 10.93 8.22
N THR A 21 -3.78 11.01 9.47
CA THR A 21 -5.21 11.10 9.81
C THR A 21 -5.86 12.35 9.22
N ARG A 22 -5.19 13.51 9.26
CA ARG A 22 -5.68 14.75 8.65
C ARG A 22 -5.75 14.65 7.12
N ILE A 23 -4.71 14.11 6.49
CA ILE A 23 -4.70 13.86 5.04
C ILE A 23 -5.84 12.93 4.67
N ARG A 24 -5.97 11.79 5.34
CA ARG A 24 -7.04 10.79 5.12
C ARG A 24 -8.44 11.41 5.21
N ARG A 25 -8.70 12.28 6.19
CA ARG A 25 -10.01 12.94 6.35
C ARG A 25 -10.37 13.85 5.17
N ARG A 26 -9.37 14.50 4.54
CA ARG A 26 -9.55 15.38 3.38
C ARG A 26 -9.41 14.65 2.04
N TRP A 27 -8.89 13.43 2.05
CA TRP A 27 -8.63 12.62 0.87
C TRP A 27 -9.83 12.42 -0.06
N PRO A 28 -11.09 12.30 0.41
CA PRO A 28 -12.24 12.20 -0.50
C PRO A 28 -12.33 13.34 -1.52
N LEU A 29 -11.92 14.56 -1.16
CA LEU A 29 -11.89 15.69 -2.09
C LEU A 29 -10.87 15.49 -3.21
N ALA A 30 -9.68 14.99 -2.86
CA ALA A 30 -8.65 14.64 -3.83
C ALA A 30 -9.13 13.49 -4.73
N ALA A 31 -9.70 12.44 -4.13
CA ALA A 31 -10.23 11.30 -4.87
C ALA A 31 -11.34 11.73 -5.84
N LEU A 32 -12.23 12.64 -5.44
CA LEU A 32 -13.23 13.24 -6.33
C LEU A 32 -12.59 13.99 -7.49
N ALA A 33 -11.58 14.83 -7.24
CA ALA A 33 -10.88 15.56 -8.30
C ALA A 33 -10.18 14.62 -9.29
N GLY A 34 -9.39 13.65 -8.81
CA GLY A 34 -8.72 12.68 -9.66
C GLY A 34 -9.69 11.78 -10.42
N SER A 35 -10.84 11.51 -9.82
CA SER A 35 -11.91 10.74 -10.44
C SER A 35 -12.62 11.54 -11.54
N ALA A 36 -12.99 12.78 -11.27
CA ALA A 36 -13.57 13.68 -12.25
C ALA A 36 -12.64 13.83 -13.47
N ALA A 37 -11.33 13.97 -13.26
CA ALA A 37 -10.35 14.03 -14.34
C ALA A 37 -10.46 12.84 -15.31
N LEU A 38 -10.62 11.62 -14.78
CA LEU A 38 -10.73 10.39 -15.59
C LEU A 38 -12.02 10.30 -16.41
N TRP A 39 -13.12 10.90 -15.94
CA TRP A 39 -14.41 10.91 -16.64
C TRP A 39 -14.54 12.05 -17.65
N LEU A 40 -13.80 13.14 -17.45
CA LEU A 40 -13.78 14.26 -18.37
C LEU A 40 -12.98 13.94 -19.64
N PRO A 41 -13.41 14.44 -20.82
CA PRO A 41 -12.57 14.48 -22.00
C PRO A 41 -11.23 15.16 -21.71
N ARG A 42 -10.17 14.76 -22.41
CA ARG A 42 -8.86 15.43 -22.31
C ARG A 42 -9.03 16.92 -22.64
N GLY A 43 -8.40 17.77 -21.83
CA GLY A 43 -8.54 19.22 -21.94
C GLY A 43 -8.32 19.96 -20.62
N PRO A 44 -8.42 21.30 -20.62
CA PRO A 44 -8.01 22.14 -19.49
C PRO A 44 -8.73 21.80 -18.17
N VAL A 45 -10.02 21.45 -18.22
CA VAL A 45 -10.80 21.10 -17.02
C VAL A 45 -10.30 19.78 -16.43
N ALA A 46 -10.06 18.76 -17.26
CA ALA A 46 -9.53 17.48 -16.80
C ALA A 46 -8.12 17.63 -16.23
N VAL A 47 -7.28 18.49 -16.84
CA VAL A 47 -5.95 18.85 -16.34
C VAL A 47 -6.02 19.54 -14.98
N LEU A 48 -6.95 20.48 -14.79
CA LEU A 48 -7.13 21.17 -13.51
C LEU A 48 -7.55 20.19 -12.41
N CYS A 49 -8.50 19.30 -12.70
CA CYS A 49 -8.91 18.23 -11.78
C CYS A 49 -7.75 17.29 -11.46
N ALA A 50 -6.97 16.88 -12.47
CA ALA A 50 -5.78 16.05 -12.30
C ALA A 50 -4.71 16.76 -11.46
N ALA A 51 -4.47 18.05 -11.69
CA ALA A 51 -3.51 18.85 -10.93
C ALA A 51 -3.90 18.97 -9.46
N GLY A 52 -5.21 19.14 -9.18
CA GLY A 52 -5.75 19.09 -7.81
C GLY A 52 -5.48 17.74 -7.13
N TYR A 53 -5.64 16.63 -7.86
CA TYR A 53 -5.28 15.30 -7.35
C TYR A 53 -3.77 15.18 -7.09
N THR A 54 -2.94 15.63 -8.04
CA THR A 54 -1.47 15.61 -7.94
C THR A 54 -0.95 16.41 -6.76
N ALA A 55 -1.54 17.58 -6.47
CA ALA A 55 -1.18 18.35 -5.30
C ALA A 55 -1.39 17.55 -4.00
N ALA A 56 -2.51 16.82 -3.90
CA ALA A 56 -2.78 15.96 -2.74
C ALA A 56 -1.83 14.77 -2.64
N THR A 57 -1.46 14.14 -3.77
CA THR A 57 -0.50 13.03 -3.78
C THR A 57 0.92 13.50 -3.46
N LEU A 58 1.31 14.71 -3.85
CA LEU A 58 2.58 15.34 -3.45
C LEU A 58 2.62 15.66 -1.95
N VAL A 59 1.51 16.15 -1.37
CA VAL A 59 1.39 16.35 0.08
C VAL A 59 1.54 15.03 0.84
N LEU A 60 1.03 13.94 0.27
CA LEU A 60 1.21 12.58 0.80
C LEU A 60 2.67 12.11 0.66
N ALA A 61 3.29 12.29 -0.50
CA ALA A 61 4.68 11.95 -0.75
C ALA A 61 5.64 12.69 0.19
N ALA A 62 5.37 13.96 0.50
CA ALA A 62 6.12 14.74 1.48
C ALA A 62 6.07 14.15 2.90
N GLN A 63 5.16 13.23 3.21
CA GLN A 63 5.15 12.52 4.48
C GLN A 63 6.23 11.44 4.56
N ALA A 64 6.75 10.93 3.44
CA ALA A 64 7.84 9.96 3.43
C ALA A 64 9.14 10.56 4.05
N PRO A 65 9.73 11.66 3.54
CA PRO A 65 10.93 12.22 4.14
C PRO A 65 10.70 12.71 5.58
N ARG A 66 9.51 13.25 5.89
CA ARG A 66 9.14 13.63 7.27
C ARG A 66 9.10 12.43 8.21
N ARG A 67 8.58 11.30 7.72
CA ARG A 67 8.52 10.05 8.48
C ARG A 67 9.92 9.51 8.69
N LEU A 68 10.76 9.47 7.65
CA LEU A 68 12.16 9.07 7.73
C LEU A 68 12.95 9.94 8.72
N ALA A 69 12.80 11.27 8.68
CA ALA A 69 13.46 12.18 9.61
C ALA A 69 13.07 11.92 11.08
N ARG A 70 11.82 11.52 11.31
CA ARG A 70 11.27 11.21 12.65
C ARG A 70 11.65 9.82 13.13
N THR A 71 11.57 8.80 12.28
CA THR A 71 11.86 7.40 12.64
C THR A 71 13.34 7.07 12.57
N ARG A 72 14.12 7.84 11.80
CA ARG A 72 15.55 7.63 11.51
C ARG A 72 15.86 6.20 11.07
N SER A 73 14.88 5.54 10.44
CA SER A 73 14.95 4.10 10.15
C SER A 73 14.99 3.84 8.66
N LEU A 74 16.07 3.18 8.24
CA LEU A 74 16.23 2.59 6.90
C LEU A 74 15.98 1.07 6.95
N ALA A 75 15.18 0.61 7.92
CA ALA A 75 14.76 -0.78 7.95
C ALA A 75 14.00 -1.12 6.66
N PRO A 76 14.15 -2.33 6.09
CA PRO A 76 13.55 -2.66 4.80
C PRO A 76 12.03 -2.45 4.76
N SER A 77 11.35 -2.86 5.85
CA SER A 77 9.91 -2.68 6.00
C SER A 77 9.48 -1.21 6.14
N GLU A 78 10.36 -0.34 6.63
CA GLU A 78 10.11 1.09 6.66
C GLU A 78 10.31 1.70 5.27
N ILE A 79 11.36 1.32 4.54
CA ILE A 79 11.59 1.76 3.16
C ILE A 79 10.40 1.39 2.27
N ALA A 80 9.85 0.18 2.39
CA ALA A 80 8.64 -0.22 1.67
C ALA A 80 7.43 0.70 1.96
N VAL A 81 7.24 1.11 3.22
CA VAL A 81 6.20 2.08 3.61
C VAL A 81 6.49 3.49 3.07
N LEU A 82 7.75 3.92 3.05
CA LEU A 82 8.14 5.21 2.47
C LEU A 82 7.87 5.24 0.96
N THR A 83 8.19 4.16 0.25
CA THR A 83 7.84 3.97 -1.17
C THR A 83 6.33 4.00 -1.37
N ALA A 84 5.57 3.33 -0.51
CA ALA A 84 4.11 3.39 -0.56
C ALA A 84 3.59 4.83 -0.44
N LEU A 85 4.16 5.65 0.45
CA LEU A 85 3.75 7.05 0.60
C LEU A 85 4.11 7.93 -0.61
N ALA A 86 5.21 7.63 -1.30
CA ALA A 86 5.71 8.43 -2.41
C ALA A 86 5.05 8.10 -3.76
N THR A 87 4.80 6.82 -4.02
CA THR A 87 4.33 6.30 -5.31
C THR A 87 3.03 6.91 -5.86
N PRO A 88 2.03 7.32 -5.06
CA PRO A 88 0.86 8.04 -5.58
C PRO A 88 1.19 9.36 -6.29
N ALA A 89 2.34 9.99 -6.00
CA ALA A 89 2.76 11.19 -6.72
C ALA A 89 3.04 10.90 -8.20
N VAL A 90 3.62 9.74 -8.51
CA VAL A 90 3.85 9.30 -9.90
C VAL A 90 2.52 9.12 -10.63
N ALA A 91 1.53 8.51 -9.98
CA ALA A 91 0.18 8.39 -10.54
C ALA A 91 -0.46 9.76 -10.82
N GLY A 92 -0.29 10.73 -9.92
CA GLY A 92 -0.80 12.09 -10.13
C GLY A 92 -0.13 12.80 -11.30
N ILE A 93 1.20 12.78 -11.36
CA ILE A 93 1.96 13.42 -12.44
C ILE A 93 1.61 12.78 -13.79
N ALA A 94 1.52 11.46 -13.87
CA ALA A 94 1.09 10.74 -15.06
C ALA A 94 -0.35 11.12 -15.48
N LEU A 95 -1.27 11.24 -14.52
CA LEU A 95 -2.64 11.67 -14.79
C LEU A 95 -2.69 13.09 -15.39
N VAL A 96 -1.88 14.02 -14.90
CA VAL A 96 -1.81 15.38 -15.46
C VAL A 96 -1.32 15.36 -16.90
N ALA A 97 -0.22 14.66 -17.18
CA ALA A 97 0.34 14.55 -18.52
C ALA A 97 -0.65 13.89 -19.49
N GLU A 98 -1.27 12.80 -19.07
CA GLU A 98 -2.22 12.05 -19.88
C GLU A 98 -3.50 12.86 -20.17
N ARG A 99 -4.04 13.58 -19.19
CA ARG A 99 -5.19 14.49 -19.39
C ARG A 99 -4.85 15.71 -20.24
N ALA A 100 -3.58 16.11 -20.28
CA ALA A 100 -3.07 17.17 -21.15
C ALA A 100 -2.79 16.68 -22.58
N GLY A 101 -2.90 15.37 -22.86
CA GLY A 101 -2.51 14.79 -24.15
C GLY A 101 -1.00 14.85 -24.39
N HIS A 102 -0.20 14.98 -23.34
CA HIS A 102 1.25 15.11 -23.42
C HIS A 102 1.94 13.79 -23.06
N ARG A 103 2.83 13.31 -23.94
CA ARG A 103 3.73 12.19 -23.63
C ARG A 103 4.73 12.65 -22.57
N LEU A 104 4.98 11.81 -21.58
CA LEU A 104 5.88 12.15 -20.47
C LEU A 104 7.02 11.13 -20.43
N LEU A 105 8.27 11.59 -20.52
CA LEU A 105 9.47 10.74 -20.47
C LEU A 105 9.44 9.57 -21.48
N GLY A 106 8.88 9.78 -22.67
CA GLY A 106 8.77 8.76 -23.72
C GLY A 106 7.51 7.89 -23.64
N PHE A 107 6.82 7.86 -22.49
CA PHE A 107 5.58 7.11 -22.33
C PHE A 107 4.43 7.71 -23.15
N ASP A 108 3.74 6.84 -23.89
CA ASP A 108 2.51 7.18 -24.60
C ASP A 108 1.32 7.36 -23.64
N LEU A 109 0.18 7.83 -24.17
CA LEU A 109 -0.99 8.16 -23.35
C LEU A 109 -1.65 6.93 -22.71
N ASP A 110 -1.63 5.78 -23.37
CA ASP A 110 -2.23 4.54 -22.84
C ASP A 110 -1.38 4.00 -21.70
N THR A 111 -0.05 4.03 -21.87
CA THR A 111 0.90 3.67 -20.80
C THR A 111 0.81 4.64 -19.62
N LEU A 112 0.64 5.94 -19.86
CA LEU A 112 0.40 6.90 -18.79
C LEU A 112 -0.94 6.66 -18.08
N ALA A 113 -2.01 6.30 -18.80
CA ALA A 113 -3.29 5.97 -18.18
C ALA A 113 -3.18 4.72 -17.29
N LEU A 114 -2.44 3.70 -17.74
CA LEU A 114 -2.13 2.52 -16.94
C LEU A 114 -1.25 2.84 -15.73
N THR A 115 -0.28 3.73 -15.88
CA THR A 115 0.58 4.23 -14.80
C THR A 115 -0.24 4.78 -13.64
N VAL A 116 -1.34 5.50 -13.93
CA VAL A 116 -2.25 5.98 -12.88
C VAL A 116 -2.76 4.81 -12.05
N ALA A 117 -3.32 3.77 -12.65
CA ALA A 117 -3.82 2.61 -11.90
C ALA A 117 -2.67 1.85 -11.21
N HIS A 118 -1.58 1.61 -11.94
CA HIS A 118 -0.46 0.78 -11.50
C HIS A 118 0.17 1.32 -10.20
N PHE A 119 0.45 2.62 -10.11
CA PHE A 119 1.08 3.20 -8.93
C PHE A 119 0.18 3.27 -7.68
N HIS A 120 -1.15 3.10 -7.81
CA HIS A 120 -2.03 2.91 -6.65
C HIS A 120 -1.96 1.48 -6.08
N PHE A 121 -1.72 0.48 -6.93
CA PHE A 121 -1.72 -0.93 -6.52
C PHE A 121 -0.30 -1.49 -6.39
N ALA A 122 0.46 -1.54 -7.48
CA ALA A 122 1.84 -2.02 -7.48
C ALA A 122 2.83 -1.05 -6.79
N GLY A 123 2.51 0.25 -6.76
CA GLY A 123 3.25 1.22 -5.97
C GLY A 123 2.79 1.25 -4.51
N PHE A 124 1.63 1.86 -4.26
CA PHE A 124 1.13 2.10 -2.91
C PHE A 124 0.74 0.82 -2.17
N ALA A 125 -0.17 0.00 -2.72
CA ALA A 125 -0.70 -1.15 -1.98
C ALA A 125 0.37 -2.22 -1.75
N ALA A 126 1.16 -2.56 -2.77
CA ALA A 126 2.23 -3.54 -2.67
C ALA A 126 3.29 -3.09 -1.66
N GLY A 127 3.76 -1.83 -1.74
CA GLY A 127 4.75 -1.30 -0.80
C GLY A 127 4.23 -1.27 0.63
N LEU A 128 2.96 -0.90 0.83
CA LEU A 128 2.32 -0.90 2.13
C LEU A 128 2.22 -2.31 2.70
N VAL A 129 1.70 -3.26 1.91
CA VAL A 129 1.50 -4.64 2.36
C VAL A 129 2.84 -5.31 2.64
N ALA A 130 3.84 -5.15 1.78
CA ALA A 130 5.20 -5.63 2.02
C ALA A 130 5.76 -5.05 3.33
N GLY A 131 5.64 -3.75 3.54
CA GLY A 131 6.09 -3.09 4.76
C GLY A 131 5.35 -3.54 6.03
N LEU A 132 4.07 -3.90 5.95
CA LEU A 132 3.29 -4.39 7.09
C LEU A 132 3.59 -5.86 7.40
N VAL A 133 3.60 -6.72 6.39
CA VAL A 133 3.88 -8.16 6.50
C VAL A 133 5.29 -8.37 7.05
N CYS A 134 6.28 -7.72 6.46
CA CYS A 134 7.69 -7.91 6.81
C CYS A 134 8.09 -7.20 8.13
N ARG A 135 7.22 -6.34 8.69
CA ARG A 135 7.39 -5.80 10.04
C ARG A 135 6.97 -6.80 11.12
N GLY A 136 5.96 -7.64 10.84
CA GLY A 136 5.44 -8.64 11.77
C GLY A 136 6.13 -10.00 11.69
N ALA A 137 6.79 -10.32 10.58
CA ALA A 137 7.32 -11.66 10.28
C ALA A 137 8.67 -12.02 10.92
N GLY A 138 9.16 -11.22 11.88
CA GLY A 138 10.53 -11.34 12.37
C GLY A 138 11.55 -10.87 11.33
N THR A 139 12.66 -10.33 11.78
CA THR A 139 13.70 -9.67 10.95
C THR A 139 14.55 -10.64 10.11
N GLY A 140 14.03 -11.84 9.81
CA GLY A 140 14.72 -12.86 9.02
C GLY A 140 15.05 -12.39 7.61
N ARG A 141 16.06 -13.03 6.98
CA ARG A 141 16.53 -12.66 5.62
C ARG A 141 15.39 -12.60 4.61
N VAL A 142 14.45 -13.54 4.67
CA VAL A 142 13.27 -13.61 3.79
C VAL A 142 12.40 -12.36 3.89
N GLY A 143 12.05 -11.91 5.10
CA GLY A 143 11.26 -10.69 5.31
C GLY A 143 11.97 -9.43 4.83
N ARG A 144 13.30 -9.36 5.00
CA ARG A 144 14.10 -8.24 4.49
C ARG A 144 14.11 -8.20 2.95
N THR A 145 14.34 -9.34 2.30
CA THR A 145 14.34 -9.45 0.84
C THR A 145 12.98 -9.09 0.26
N ALA A 146 11.90 -9.61 0.84
CA ALA A 146 10.53 -9.31 0.42
C ALA A 146 10.16 -7.82 0.58
N ALA A 147 10.66 -7.15 1.62
CA ALA A 147 10.39 -5.72 1.81
C ALA A 147 11.16 -4.84 0.81
N TYR A 148 12.38 -5.23 0.42
CA TYR A 148 13.18 -4.49 -0.57
C TYR A 148 12.73 -4.71 -2.01
N SER A 149 12.07 -5.82 -2.31
CA SER A 149 11.71 -6.15 -3.69
C SER A 149 10.75 -5.15 -4.32
N VAL A 150 9.86 -4.54 -3.55
CA VAL A 150 8.93 -3.52 -4.08
C VAL A 150 9.68 -2.25 -4.49
N PRO A 151 10.41 -1.55 -3.60
CA PRO A 151 11.19 -0.37 -4.01
C PRO A 151 12.22 -0.69 -5.09
N ALA A 152 12.97 -1.79 -4.95
CA ALA A 152 13.99 -2.16 -5.92
C ALA A 152 13.38 -2.56 -7.26
N GLY A 153 12.37 -3.42 -7.26
CA GLY A 153 11.69 -3.89 -8.45
C GLY A 153 10.99 -2.75 -9.21
N THR A 154 10.26 -1.87 -8.51
CA THR A 154 9.64 -0.69 -9.16
C THR A 154 10.69 0.23 -9.80
N LEU A 155 11.82 0.48 -9.14
CA LEU A 155 12.90 1.29 -9.70
C LEU A 155 13.58 0.60 -10.87
N LEU A 156 13.81 -0.72 -10.80
CA LEU A 156 14.44 -1.49 -11.86
C LEU A 156 13.54 -1.59 -13.10
N VAL A 157 12.24 -1.80 -12.94
CA VAL A 157 11.29 -1.76 -14.07
C VAL A 157 11.30 -0.39 -14.73
N LEU A 158 11.22 0.69 -13.94
CA LEU A 158 11.29 2.05 -14.46
C LEU A 158 12.61 2.33 -15.18
N ALA A 159 13.74 1.92 -14.61
CA ALA A 159 15.04 2.08 -15.24
C ALA A 159 15.15 1.23 -16.51
N GLY A 160 14.61 0.01 -16.49
CA GLY A 160 14.60 -0.93 -17.60
C GLY A 160 13.89 -0.38 -18.83
N TYR A 161 12.78 0.33 -18.63
CA TYR A 161 12.07 1.02 -19.69
C TYR A 161 12.96 1.98 -20.51
N PHE A 162 13.92 2.66 -19.86
CA PHE A 162 14.86 3.55 -20.55
C PHE A 162 16.06 2.82 -21.18
N VAL A 163 16.18 1.51 -21.00
CA VAL A 163 17.32 0.71 -21.46
C VAL A 163 16.89 -0.27 -22.56
N ASN A 164 16.04 -1.24 -22.23
CA ASN A 164 15.44 -2.22 -23.14
C ASN A 164 14.51 -3.18 -22.37
N ASP A 165 13.74 -3.98 -23.13
CA ASP A 165 12.74 -4.92 -22.60
C ASP A 165 13.35 -6.02 -21.70
N TRP A 166 14.61 -6.40 -21.93
CA TRP A 166 15.32 -7.36 -21.08
C TRP A 166 15.63 -6.79 -19.69
N ALA A 167 15.99 -5.52 -19.62
CA ALA A 167 16.19 -4.82 -18.36
C ALA A 167 14.86 -4.65 -17.61
N GLU A 168 13.77 -4.37 -18.33
CA GLU A 168 12.42 -4.34 -17.74
C GLU A 168 12.03 -5.72 -17.17
N LEU A 169 12.27 -6.81 -17.92
CA LEU A 169 12.05 -8.18 -17.48
C LEU A 169 12.85 -8.52 -16.21
N ALA A 170 14.12 -8.10 -16.12
CA ALA A 170 14.93 -8.29 -14.91
C ALA A 170 14.29 -7.59 -13.69
N GLY A 171 13.78 -6.36 -13.87
CA GLY A 171 13.01 -5.66 -12.83
C GLY A 171 11.73 -6.40 -12.45
N ALA A 172 10.98 -6.89 -13.43
CA ALA A 172 9.75 -7.65 -13.22
C ALA A 172 9.98 -8.97 -12.47
N LEU A 173 11.10 -9.64 -12.74
CA LEU A 173 11.54 -10.85 -12.02
C LEU A 173 11.85 -10.55 -10.54
N VAL A 174 12.60 -9.48 -10.26
CA VAL A 174 12.92 -9.05 -8.89
C VAL A 174 11.65 -8.71 -8.12
N LEU A 175 10.75 -7.93 -8.74
CA LEU A 175 9.47 -7.56 -8.13
C LEU A 175 8.62 -8.80 -7.85
N THR A 176 8.48 -9.68 -8.84
CA THR A 176 7.69 -10.92 -8.74
C THR A 176 8.21 -11.82 -7.64
N ALA A 177 9.51 -12.10 -7.61
CA ALA A 177 10.11 -12.98 -6.61
C ALA A 177 9.81 -12.49 -5.20
N GLY A 178 9.97 -11.19 -4.94
CA GLY A 178 9.68 -10.68 -3.60
C GLY A 178 8.20 -10.54 -3.28
N MET A 179 7.33 -10.27 -4.27
CA MET A 179 5.87 -10.34 -4.04
C MET A 179 5.39 -11.77 -3.75
N TRP A 180 6.02 -12.79 -4.33
CA TRP A 180 5.79 -14.18 -3.92
C TRP A 180 6.27 -14.45 -2.50
N LEU A 181 7.39 -13.87 -2.06
CA LEU A 181 7.80 -13.93 -0.66
C LEU A 181 6.78 -13.23 0.26
N VAL A 182 6.24 -12.07 -0.13
CA VAL A 182 5.14 -11.41 0.61
C VAL A 182 3.91 -12.31 0.68
N ALA A 183 3.53 -12.97 -0.42
CA ALA A 183 2.43 -13.94 -0.45
C ALA A 183 2.69 -15.12 0.50
N LEU A 184 3.91 -15.68 0.47
CA LEU A 184 4.33 -16.80 1.31
C LEU A 184 4.27 -16.43 2.79
N LEU A 185 4.82 -15.29 3.17
CA LEU A 185 4.78 -14.79 4.56
C LEU A 185 3.34 -14.48 4.99
N THR A 186 2.52 -13.93 4.10
CA THR A 186 1.10 -13.70 4.36
C THR A 186 0.38 -15.02 4.65
N TRP A 187 0.64 -16.04 3.84
CA TRP A 187 0.04 -17.37 3.97
C TRP A 187 0.50 -18.12 5.21
N ARG A 188 1.82 -18.16 5.46
CA ARG A 188 2.41 -18.95 6.55
C ARG A 188 2.26 -18.30 7.91
N GLU A 189 2.31 -16.97 7.97
CA GLU A 189 2.44 -16.29 9.25
C GLU A 189 1.25 -15.39 9.60
N LEU A 190 0.73 -14.60 8.65
CA LEU A 190 -0.40 -13.73 8.96
C LEU A 190 -1.72 -14.48 8.96
N ARG A 191 -1.94 -15.37 7.99
CA ARG A 191 -3.20 -16.11 7.86
C ARG A 191 -3.55 -16.91 9.13
N PRO A 192 -2.63 -17.66 9.78
CA PRO A 192 -2.95 -18.35 11.02
C PRO A 192 -3.32 -17.42 12.19
N ARG A 193 -2.81 -16.18 12.19
CA ARG A 193 -3.13 -15.14 13.19
C ARG A 193 -4.54 -14.56 13.02
N GLY A 194 -5.23 -14.86 11.92
CA GLY A 194 -6.62 -14.47 11.72
C GLY A 194 -7.54 -15.10 12.77
N ARG A 195 -8.29 -14.27 13.50
CA ARG A 195 -9.20 -14.70 14.58
C ARG A 195 -10.43 -15.45 14.08
N ASP A 196 -10.90 -15.10 12.88
CA ASP A 196 -12.13 -15.60 12.28
C ASP A 196 -11.91 -16.08 10.83
N ARG A 197 -12.88 -16.86 10.31
CA ARG A 197 -12.81 -17.44 8.96
C ARG A 197 -12.71 -16.38 7.86
N THR A 198 -13.39 -15.24 8.00
CA THR A 198 -13.35 -14.14 7.03
C THR A 198 -11.96 -13.54 6.93
N THR A 199 -11.31 -13.23 8.06
CA THR A 199 -9.94 -12.69 8.08
C THR A 199 -8.95 -13.68 7.44
N ARG A 200 -9.08 -14.98 7.73
CA ARG A 200 -8.25 -16.04 7.13
C ARG A 200 -8.50 -16.20 5.62
N ALA A 201 -9.75 -16.06 5.18
CA ALA A 201 -10.13 -16.12 3.78
C ALA A 201 -9.58 -14.91 3.01
N LEU A 202 -9.67 -13.71 3.55
CA LEU A 202 -9.11 -12.50 2.94
C LEU A 202 -7.59 -12.58 2.78
N LEU A 203 -6.87 -13.04 3.80
CA LEU A 203 -5.41 -13.22 3.73
C LEU A 203 -5.02 -14.32 2.73
N GLY A 204 -5.78 -15.42 2.71
CA GLY A 204 -5.58 -16.51 1.75
C GLY A 204 -5.83 -16.08 0.31
N CYS A 205 -6.95 -15.40 0.07
CA CYS A 205 -7.31 -14.83 -1.23
C CYS A 205 -6.23 -13.85 -1.71
N SER A 206 -5.81 -12.93 -0.84
CA SER A 206 -4.74 -11.99 -1.15
C SER A 206 -3.44 -12.67 -1.57
N ALA A 207 -2.99 -13.68 -0.81
CA ALA A 207 -1.76 -14.41 -1.13
C ALA A 207 -1.88 -15.20 -2.45
N VAL A 208 -2.98 -15.92 -2.68
CA VAL A 208 -3.17 -16.74 -3.88
C VAL A 208 -3.30 -15.88 -5.14
N VAL A 209 -4.11 -14.82 -5.09
CA VAL A 209 -4.29 -13.91 -6.23
C VAL A 209 -2.99 -13.16 -6.53
N LEU A 210 -2.21 -12.79 -5.51
CA LEU A 210 -0.90 -12.18 -5.73
C LEU A 210 0.03 -13.11 -6.53
N VAL A 211 0.08 -14.40 -6.19
CA VAL A 211 0.87 -15.37 -6.97
C VAL A 211 0.41 -15.43 -8.42
N ALA A 212 -0.90 -15.60 -8.65
CA ALA A 212 -1.48 -15.69 -9.99
C ALA A 212 -1.24 -14.43 -10.83
N THR A 213 -1.41 -13.25 -10.23
CA THR A 213 -1.23 -11.99 -10.96
C THR A 213 0.23 -11.66 -11.26
N MET A 214 1.18 -12.09 -10.42
CA MET A 214 2.60 -11.98 -10.75
C MET A 214 3.00 -12.94 -11.87
N LEU A 215 2.39 -14.12 -12.00
CA LEU A 215 2.59 -14.99 -13.17
C LEU A 215 2.12 -14.31 -14.47
N LEU A 216 0.97 -13.62 -14.43
CA LEU A 216 0.51 -12.83 -15.57
C LEU A 216 1.48 -11.70 -15.93
N ALA A 217 2.07 -11.04 -14.92
CA ALA A 217 3.07 -10.00 -15.15
C ALA A 217 4.35 -10.55 -15.79
N LEU A 218 4.83 -11.72 -15.33
CA LEU A 218 5.97 -12.39 -15.94
C LEU A 218 5.67 -12.84 -17.37
N SER A 219 4.47 -13.38 -17.62
CA SER A 219 4.06 -13.77 -18.98
C SER A 219 4.09 -12.57 -19.92
N TRP A 220 3.64 -11.39 -19.47
CA TRP A 220 3.74 -10.15 -20.22
C TRP A 220 5.18 -9.75 -20.48
N ALA A 221 6.00 -9.63 -19.43
CA ALA A 221 7.39 -9.17 -19.54
C ALA A 221 8.26 -10.11 -20.39
N VAL A 222 8.03 -11.42 -20.31
CA VAL A 222 8.69 -12.39 -21.18
C VAL A 222 8.23 -12.21 -22.62
N GLY A 223 6.92 -12.01 -22.83
CA GLY A 223 6.34 -11.74 -24.14
C GLY A 223 6.96 -10.53 -24.82
N GLU A 224 7.07 -9.40 -24.12
CA GLU A 224 7.74 -8.19 -24.62
C GLU A 224 9.22 -8.45 -24.93
N ALA A 225 9.98 -9.08 -24.02
CA ALA A 225 11.41 -9.29 -24.22
C ALA A 225 11.77 -10.31 -25.32
N THR A 226 10.87 -11.25 -25.64
CA THR A 226 11.15 -12.38 -26.54
C THR A 226 10.30 -12.40 -27.81
N GLY A 227 9.25 -11.58 -27.89
CA GLY A 227 8.23 -11.65 -28.95
C GLY A 227 7.28 -12.85 -28.83
N LEU A 228 7.33 -13.62 -27.74
CA LEU A 228 6.41 -14.73 -27.52
C LEU A 228 4.97 -14.24 -27.35
N PRO A 229 3.96 -15.02 -27.80
CA PRO A 229 2.55 -14.67 -27.59
C PRO A 229 2.23 -14.46 -26.11
N HIS A 230 1.58 -13.34 -25.82
CA HIS A 230 1.13 -12.95 -24.49
C HIS A 230 -0.22 -12.24 -24.60
N LEU A 231 -0.88 -12.01 -23.46
CA LEU A 231 -2.15 -11.28 -23.43
C LEU A 231 -1.96 -9.88 -24.03
N SER A 232 -3.01 -9.31 -24.63
CA SER A 232 -2.98 -7.90 -25.06
C SER A 232 -3.04 -6.95 -23.87
N LEU A 233 -2.64 -5.69 -24.07
CA LEU A 233 -2.57 -4.68 -23.01
C LEU A 233 -3.90 -4.56 -22.23
N GLY A 234 -5.02 -4.55 -22.98
CA GLY A 234 -6.37 -4.52 -22.40
C GLY A 234 -6.68 -5.76 -21.56
N TRP A 235 -6.31 -6.96 -22.02
CA TRP A 235 -6.51 -8.20 -21.27
C TRP A 235 -5.64 -8.29 -20.02
N THR A 236 -4.39 -7.82 -20.09
CA THR A 236 -3.51 -7.69 -18.93
C THR A 236 -4.10 -6.72 -17.91
N ALA A 237 -4.57 -5.56 -18.34
CA ALA A 237 -5.26 -4.62 -17.45
C ALA A 237 -6.52 -5.25 -16.80
N ALA A 238 -7.31 -6.00 -17.57
CA ALA A 238 -8.54 -6.63 -17.08
C ALA A 238 -8.28 -7.81 -16.12
N THR A 239 -7.20 -8.58 -16.31
CA THR A 239 -6.90 -9.77 -15.51
C THR A 239 -5.91 -9.47 -14.39
N HIS A 240 -4.67 -9.13 -14.74
CA HIS A 240 -3.62 -8.75 -13.80
C HIS A 240 -4.02 -7.51 -12.99
N GLY A 241 -4.53 -6.47 -13.65
CA GLY A 241 -4.91 -5.22 -12.99
C GLY A 241 -6.08 -5.41 -12.01
N LEU A 242 -7.18 -6.03 -12.45
CA LEU A 242 -8.35 -6.27 -11.60
C LEU A 242 -8.06 -7.27 -10.46
N GLY A 243 -7.30 -8.32 -10.75
CA GLY A 243 -6.82 -9.28 -9.75
C GLY A 243 -5.99 -8.61 -8.66
N ASN A 244 -5.06 -7.73 -9.05
CA ASN A 244 -4.28 -6.95 -8.09
C ASN A 244 -5.15 -5.98 -7.27
N ALA A 245 -6.15 -5.37 -7.90
CA ALA A 245 -7.01 -4.38 -7.25
C ALA A 245 -7.95 -5.02 -6.21
N LEU A 246 -8.70 -6.04 -6.61
CA LEU A 246 -9.74 -6.66 -5.78
C LEU A 246 -9.20 -7.83 -4.95
N GLY A 247 -8.50 -8.75 -5.59
CA GLY A 247 -8.06 -9.99 -4.94
C GLY A 247 -6.85 -9.79 -4.05
N PHE A 248 -5.82 -9.07 -4.51
CA PHE A 248 -4.64 -8.79 -3.70
C PHE A 248 -4.83 -7.60 -2.74
N ALA A 249 -4.95 -6.39 -3.29
CA ALA A 249 -4.82 -5.15 -2.52
C ALA A 249 -5.99 -4.92 -1.55
N LEU A 250 -7.23 -5.01 -2.04
CA LEU A 250 -8.41 -4.78 -1.20
C LEU A 250 -8.48 -5.84 -0.08
N CYS A 251 -8.34 -7.13 -0.41
CA CYS A 251 -8.33 -8.20 0.58
C CYS A 251 -7.21 -8.02 1.62
N ALA A 252 -5.99 -7.69 1.21
CA ALA A 252 -4.88 -7.46 2.12
C ALA A 252 -5.18 -6.31 3.08
N VAL A 253 -5.62 -5.17 2.56
CA VAL A 253 -5.87 -3.95 3.35
C VAL A 253 -7.03 -4.19 4.32
N VAL A 254 -8.13 -4.82 3.89
CA VAL A 254 -9.27 -5.15 4.77
C VAL A 254 -8.84 -6.16 5.85
N ALA A 255 -8.08 -7.19 5.50
CA ALA A 255 -7.59 -8.16 6.48
C ALA A 255 -6.70 -7.50 7.54
N GLN A 256 -5.79 -6.61 7.14
CA GLN A 256 -4.92 -5.87 8.04
C GLN A 256 -5.71 -4.96 9.01
N GLN A 257 -6.79 -4.33 8.54
CA GLN A 257 -7.70 -3.58 9.40
C GLN A 257 -8.32 -4.46 10.48
N ARG A 258 -8.82 -5.64 10.08
CA ARG A 258 -9.44 -6.60 11.00
C ARG A 258 -8.45 -7.13 12.04
N LEU A 259 -7.22 -7.45 11.62
CA LEU A 259 -6.15 -7.87 12.53
C LEU A 259 -5.83 -6.79 13.58
N ARG A 260 -5.83 -5.51 13.18
CA ARG A 260 -5.61 -4.39 14.11
C ARG A 260 -6.75 -4.16 15.08
N ALA A 261 -7.99 -4.21 14.60
CA ALA A 261 -9.17 -4.05 15.45
C ALA A 261 -9.21 -5.11 16.56
N GLY A 262 -8.83 -6.36 16.23
CA GLY A 262 -8.77 -7.47 17.19
C GLY A 262 -7.57 -7.45 18.16
N ALA A 263 -6.64 -6.51 18.00
CA ALA A 263 -5.47 -6.33 18.89
C ALA A 263 -5.66 -5.22 19.94
N SER A 264 -6.72 -4.42 19.84
CA SER A 264 -7.05 -3.42 20.87
C SER A 264 -7.61 -4.15 22.09
N PRO A 265 -7.06 -3.96 23.31
CA PRO A 265 -7.55 -4.64 24.50
C PRO A 265 -8.99 -4.22 24.82
N SER A 266 -9.84 -5.21 25.10
CA SER A 266 -11.19 -4.96 25.62
C SER A 266 -11.11 -4.13 26.91
N PRO A 267 -11.98 -3.12 27.13
CA PRO A 267 -12.01 -2.33 28.35
C PRO A 267 -12.30 -3.13 29.64
N SER A 268 -12.72 -4.39 29.50
CA SER A 268 -13.16 -5.27 30.60
C SER A 268 -12.03 -5.84 31.46
N ALA A 269 -10.77 -5.51 31.19
CA ALA A 269 -9.61 -5.97 31.98
C ALA A 269 -9.08 -4.91 32.98
N ARG A 270 -9.86 -3.89 33.32
CA ARG A 270 -9.62 -3.17 34.59
C ARG A 270 -10.23 -4.02 35.71
N GLY A 271 -9.40 -4.90 36.28
CA GLY A 271 -9.75 -5.55 37.55
C GLY A 271 -10.12 -4.50 38.59
N PRO A 272 -10.98 -4.85 39.57
CA PRO A 272 -11.39 -3.90 40.59
C PRO A 272 -10.13 -3.36 41.27
N ALA A 273 -10.04 -2.03 41.36
CA ALA A 273 -9.00 -1.38 42.14
C ALA A 273 -9.05 -2.00 43.54
N ARG A 274 -8.00 -2.75 43.92
CA ARG A 274 -7.77 -3.12 45.31
C ARG A 274 -7.69 -1.81 46.08
N GLY A 275 -8.77 -1.48 46.79
CA GLY A 275 -8.82 -0.37 47.70
C GLY A 275 -7.66 -0.49 48.69
N LEU A 276 -6.88 0.57 48.77
CA LEU A 276 -5.83 0.75 49.77
C LEU A 276 -6.41 0.52 51.18
N PRO A 277 -5.66 -0.08 52.10
CA PRO A 277 -6.09 -0.19 53.49
C PRO A 277 -6.30 1.20 54.08
N VAL A 278 -7.50 1.43 54.62
CA VAL A 278 -7.86 2.63 55.37
C VAL A 278 -6.97 2.70 56.62
N PRO A 279 -6.30 3.84 56.92
CA PRO A 279 -5.54 3.97 58.16
C PRO A 279 -6.49 3.95 59.36
N ALA A 280 -6.15 3.17 60.38
CA ALA A 280 -6.91 3.10 61.62
C ALA A 280 -6.97 4.47 62.32
N VAL A 281 -8.17 4.87 62.70
CA VAL A 281 -8.44 6.06 63.53
C VAL A 281 -7.94 5.78 64.96
N PRO A 282 -7.13 6.64 65.59
CA PRO A 282 -6.74 6.46 66.99
C PRO A 282 -7.94 6.67 67.93
N ALA A 283 -8.08 5.80 68.92
CA ALA A 283 -9.10 5.90 69.97
C ALA A 283 -8.96 7.20 70.80
N PRO A 284 -10.08 7.74 71.33
CA PRO A 284 -10.06 8.99 72.08
C PRO A 284 -9.37 8.82 73.44
N LYS A 285 -8.52 9.79 73.80
CA LYS A 285 -7.93 9.87 75.14
C LYS A 285 -9.03 10.19 76.16
N GLU A 286 -9.22 9.31 77.12
CA GLU A 286 -9.98 9.58 78.34
C GLU A 286 -9.40 10.81 79.05
N ARG A 287 -10.26 11.79 79.32
CA ARG A 287 -9.98 12.85 80.29
C ARG A 287 -10.28 12.31 81.68
N THR A 288 -9.26 12.16 82.50
CA THR A 288 -9.39 12.07 83.95
C THR A 288 -8.98 13.40 84.58
N ALA A 289 -9.86 13.88 85.48
CA ALA A 289 -9.74 14.97 86.45
C ALA A 289 -9.44 16.38 85.91
#